data_AF-A0A9E6ECT5-F1
#
_entry.id   AF-A0A9E6ECT5-F1
#
_cell.length_a   1.000
_cell.length_b   1.000
_cell.length_c   1.000
_cell.angle_alpha   90.00
_cell.angle_beta   90.00
_cell.angle_gamma   90.00
#
_symmetry.space_group_name_H-M   'P 1'
#
loop_
_entity.id
_entity.type
_entity.pdbx_description
1 polymer ?
#
loop_
_entity_poly.entity_id
_entity_poly.type
_entity_poly.pdbx_seq_one_letter_code
_entity_poly.pdbx_strand_id
1 'polypeptide(L)'
;MSAVTLEQLRAAFPQASVGAAGGFGPVVTLGAATELPAALAAFKALKPLPLDVCEDYTALDAGEVFILVLHLVSGTDVRARVTLKAPVPKAAPAAPSLVAQFGIADWYEREIFDMFGIRFHGHPDLRRILLPEDWTGYPLRKDYTDDKLLKRPGA
;
A
#
# COMPACT_ATOMS: atom_id res chain seq x y z
N MET A 1 7.34 -26.80 -0.07
CA MET A 1 5.96 -26.30 0.05
C MET A 1 6.00 -24.89 0.61
N SER A 2 6.24 -23.88 -0.23
CA SER A 2 6.69 -22.53 0.18
C SER A 2 5.74 -21.39 -0.20
N ALA A 3 4.46 -21.69 -0.40
CA ALA A 3 3.49 -20.70 -0.90
C ALA A 3 2.31 -20.59 0.06
N VAL A 4 1.92 -19.35 0.37
CA VAL A 4 0.63 -19.05 0.99
C VAL A 4 -0.46 -19.39 -0.03
N THR A 5 -1.44 -20.21 0.37
CA THR A 5 -2.48 -20.67 -0.56
C THR A 5 -3.65 -19.68 -0.61
N LEU A 6 -4.36 -19.65 -1.74
CA LEU A 6 -5.58 -18.85 -1.89
C LEU A 6 -6.66 -19.26 -0.88
N GLU A 7 -6.72 -20.54 -0.53
CA GLU A 7 -7.66 -21.06 0.46
C GLU A 7 -7.38 -20.52 1.86
N GLN A 8 -6.11 -20.54 2.29
CA GLN A 8 -5.69 -19.95 3.56
C GLN A 8 -6.05 -18.45 3.62
N LEU A 9 -5.83 -17.72 2.54
CA LEU A 9 -6.15 -16.29 2.47
C LEU A 9 -7.66 -16.04 2.49
N ARG A 10 -8.46 -16.82 1.77
CA ARG A 10 -9.92 -16.69 1.80
C ARG A 10 -10.50 -17.01 3.18
N ALA A 11 -9.93 -17.99 3.87
CA ALA A 11 -10.32 -18.32 5.24
C ALA A 11 -9.96 -17.21 6.23
N ALA A 12 -8.78 -16.60 6.08
CA ALA A 12 -8.32 -15.51 6.93
C ALA A 12 -9.03 -14.18 6.65
N PHE A 13 -9.46 -13.95 5.40
CA PHE A 13 -10.06 -12.70 4.94
C PHE A 13 -11.39 -12.94 4.19
N PRO A 14 -12.46 -13.36 4.89
CA PRO A 14 -13.71 -13.75 4.25
C PRO A 14 -14.44 -12.59 3.56
N GLN A 15 -14.17 -11.36 3.97
CA GLN A 15 -14.78 -10.14 3.42
C GLN A 15 -13.90 -9.47 2.34
N ALA A 16 -12.67 -9.95 2.13
CA ALA A 16 -11.75 -9.39 1.14
C ALA A 16 -11.85 -10.16 -0.18
N SER A 17 -11.58 -9.47 -1.28
CA SER A 17 -11.42 -10.13 -2.58
C SER A 17 -10.04 -10.78 -2.65
N VAL A 18 -9.99 -12.09 -2.89
CA VAL A 18 -8.73 -12.86 -2.98
C VAL A 18 -8.58 -13.45 -4.38
N GLY A 19 -7.62 -12.92 -5.13
CA GLY A 19 -7.29 -13.33 -6.49
C GLY A 19 -5.86 -13.87 -6.61
N ALA A 20 -5.59 -14.60 -7.68
CA ALA A 20 -4.22 -14.89 -8.08
C ALA A 20 -3.63 -13.68 -8.83
N ALA A 21 -2.37 -13.31 -8.59
CA ALA A 21 -1.61 -12.48 -9.52
C ALA A 21 -0.43 -13.25 -10.10
N GLY A 22 -0.14 -12.98 -11.38
CA GLY A 22 1.05 -13.50 -12.05
C GLY A 22 2.32 -12.94 -11.41
N GLY A 23 3.32 -13.80 -11.18
CA GLY A 23 4.68 -13.44 -10.77
C GLY A 23 4.88 -13.01 -9.31
N PHE A 24 3.93 -12.30 -8.69
CA PHE A 24 4.09 -11.68 -7.36
C PHE A 24 3.27 -12.31 -6.23
N GLY A 25 2.67 -13.48 -6.48
CA GLY A 25 1.86 -14.18 -5.49
C GLY A 25 0.39 -13.76 -5.51
N PRO A 26 -0.42 -14.24 -4.55
CA PRO A 26 -1.83 -13.88 -4.44
C PRO A 26 -2.04 -12.39 -4.12
N VAL A 27 -3.20 -11.86 -4.51
CA VAL A 27 -3.63 -10.49 -4.20
C VAL A 27 -4.82 -10.55 -3.26
N VAL A 28 -4.76 -9.81 -2.17
CA VAL A 28 -5.88 -9.56 -1.26
C VAL A 28 -6.28 -8.11 -1.40
N THR A 29 -7.56 -7.84 -1.71
CA THR A 29 -8.10 -6.48 -1.82
C THR A 29 -9.13 -6.25 -0.71
N LEU A 30 -8.83 -5.28 0.16
CA LEU A 30 -9.71 -4.86 1.26
C LEU A 30 -10.83 -3.94 0.77
N GLY A 31 -11.85 -3.74 1.62
CA GLY A 31 -12.93 -2.79 1.35
C GLY A 31 -12.50 -1.33 1.53
N ALA A 32 -11.63 -1.05 2.51
CA ALA A 32 -11.08 0.28 2.79
C ALA A 32 -9.70 0.22 3.47
N ALA A 33 -8.92 1.30 3.34
CA ALA A 33 -7.63 1.44 4.03
C ALA A 33 -7.71 1.44 5.56
N THR A 34 -8.87 1.72 6.16
CA THR A 34 -9.07 1.63 7.61
C THR A 34 -8.91 0.20 8.15
N GLU A 35 -9.04 -0.81 7.29
CA GLU A 35 -8.89 -2.22 7.65
C GLU A 35 -7.41 -2.68 7.69
N LEU A 36 -6.47 -1.86 7.21
CA LEU A 36 -5.05 -2.23 7.09
C LEU A 36 -4.45 -2.76 8.40
N PRO A 37 -4.59 -2.11 9.57
CA PRO A 37 -3.99 -2.61 10.81
C PRO A 37 -4.46 -4.01 11.20
N ALA A 38 -5.77 -4.27 11.07
CA ALA A 38 -6.35 -5.58 11.35
C ALA A 38 -5.87 -6.63 10.34
N ALA A 39 -5.80 -6.26 9.06
CA ALA A 39 -5.32 -7.15 8.02
C ALA A 39 -3.86 -7.57 8.25
N LEU A 40 -2.98 -6.61 8.58
CA LEU A 40 -1.59 -6.89 8.90
C LEU A 40 -1.43 -7.78 10.13
N ALA A 41 -2.24 -7.58 11.17
CA ALA A 41 -2.24 -8.44 12.34
C ALA A 41 -2.60 -9.89 11.97
N ALA A 42 -3.61 -10.08 11.11
CA ALA A 42 -3.99 -11.41 10.61
C ALA A 42 -2.87 -12.04 9.76
N PHE A 43 -2.24 -11.28 8.86
CA PHE A 43 -1.10 -11.74 8.05
C PHE A 43 0.09 -12.21 8.89
N LYS A 44 0.43 -11.46 9.95
CA LYS A 44 1.49 -11.83 10.91
C LYS A 44 1.14 -13.07 11.75
N ALA A 45 -0.15 -13.34 11.95
CA ALA A 45 -0.62 -14.50 12.69
C ALA A 45 -0.68 -15.79 11.86
N LEU A 46 -0.56 -15.70 10.53
CA LEU A 46 -0.60 -16.88 9.65
C LEU A 46 0.48 -17.91 10.02
N LYS A 47 0.13 -19.19 9.87
CA LYS A 47 1.01 -20.33 10.08
C LYS A 47 0.92 -21.29 8.89
N PRO A 48 2.02 -21.97 8.52
CA PRO A 48 3.35 -21.91 9.14
C PRO A 48 4.17 -20.67 8.73
N LEU A 49 3.74 -19.96 7.68
CA LEU A 49 4.47 -18.84 7.08
C LEU A 49 3.74 -17.52 7.38
N PRO A 50 4.11 -16.80 8.46
CA PRO A 50 3.57 -15.46 8.71
C PRO A 50 4.05 -14.49 7.63
N LEU A 51 3.22 -13.54 7.21
CA LEU A 51 3.62 -12.47 6.30
C LEU A 51 3.94 -11.22 7.15
N ASP A 52 5.17 -11.20 7.65
CA ASP A 52 5.64 -10.34 8.74
C ASP A 52 6.74 -9.35 8.33
N VAL A 53 7.07 -9.30 7.05
CA VAL A 53 8.00 -8.32 6.47
C VAL A 53 7.26 -7.50 5.42
N CYS A 54 7.33 -6.18 5.54
CA CYS A 54 6.89 -5.24 4.51
C CYS A 54 8.05 -5.03 3.52
N GLU A 55 7.93 -5.60 2.33
CA GLU A 55 8.93 -5.48 1.25
C GLU A 55 8.80 -4.14 0.52
N ASP A 56 7.58 -3.66 0.32
CA ASP A 56 7.28 -2.43 -0.40
C ASP A 56 5.90 -1.89 0.00
N TYR A 57 5.75 -0.56 -0.03
CA TYR A 57 4.50 0.12 0.24
C TYR A 57 4.40 1.38 -0.61
N THR A 58 3.43 1.39 -1.53
CA THR A 58 3.22 2.47 -2.50
C THR A 58 1.74 2.77 -2.70
N ALA A 59 1.43 3.74 -3.57
CA ALA A 59 0.08 4.07 -3.97
C ALA A 59 -0.07 4.14 -5.50
N LEU A 60 -1.30 3.93 -5.96
CA LEU A 60 -1.70 4.08 -7.36
C LEU A 60 -2.89 5.02 -7.44
N ASP A 61 -2.83 6.01 -8.33
CA ASP A 61 -4.01 6.81 -8.71
C ASP A 61 -4.88 6.01 -9.69
N ALA A 62 -6.08 5.61 -9.27
CA ALA A 62 -7.05 4.87 -10.06
C ALA A 62 -8.26 5.73 -10.48
N GLY A 63 -8.10 7.07 -10.53
CA GLY A 63 -9.17 8.01 -10.84
C GLY A 63 -9.81 8.55 -9.56
N GLU A 64 -11.03 8.13 -9.25
CA GLU A 64 -11.78 8.59 -8.06
C GLU A 64 -11.22 8.07 -6.73
N VAL A 65 -10.35 7.06 -6.78
CA VAL A 65 -9.72 6.45 -5.61
C VAL A 65 -8.22 6.31 -5.82
N PHE A 66 -7.48 6.41 -4.71
CA PHE A 66 -6.13 5.86 -4.65
C PHE A 66 -6.21 4.41 -4.18
N ILE A 67 -5.28 3.57 -4.65
CA ILE A 67 -5.10 2.22 -4.13
C ILE A 67 -3.75 2.18 -3.44
N LEU A 68 -3.75 2.01 -2.12
CA LEU A 68 -2.57 1.64 -1.36
C LEU A 68 -2.21 0.19 -1.71
N VAL A 69 -0.95 -0.05 -2.05
CA VAL A 69 -0.42 -1.36 -2.43
C VAL A 69 0.73 -1.71 -1.51
N LEU A 70 0.62 -2.82 -0.81
CA LEU A 70 1.68 -3.35 0.03
C LEU A 70 2.12 -4.71 -0.50
N HIS A 71 3.43 -4.94 -0.53
CA HIS A 71 4.02 -6.24 -0.76
C HIS A 71 4.50 -6.78 0.58
N LEU A 72 3.88 -7.87 1.04
CA LEU A 72 4.27 -8.55 2.27
C LEU A 72 4.91 -9.88 1.94
N VAL A 73 6.00 -10.21 2.63
CA VAL A 73 6.70 -11.48 2.52
C VAL A 73 6.87 -12.12 3.89
N SER A 74 7.06 -13.43 3.93
CA SER A 74 7.49 -14.13 5.14
C SER A 74 8.98 -13.96 5.33
N GLY A 75 9.41 -13.52 6.52
CA GLY A 75 10.83 -13.44 6.87
C GLY A 75 11.52 -14.82 6.93
N THR A 76 10.74 -15.91 7.03
CA THR A 76 11.27 -17.29 7.08
C THR A 76 11.33 -17.96 5.69
N ASP A 77 10.53 -17.51 4.73
CA ASP A 77 10.58 -17.95 3.33
C ASP A 77 9.99 -16.87 2.42
N VAL A 78 10.85 -16.10 1.74
CA VAL A 78 10.45 -14.98 0.88
C VAL A 78 9.63 -15.39 -0.36
N ARG A 79 9.50 -16.69 -0.64
CA ARG A 79 8.58 -17.21 -1.66
C ARG A 79 7.13 -17.16 -1.19
N ALA A 80 6.89 -17.17 0.12
CA ALA A 80 5.60 -16.85 0.70
C ALA A 80 5.43 -15.33 0.68
N ARG A 81 4.51 -14.86 -0.16
CA ARG A 81 4.25 -13.44 -0.38
C ARG A 81 2.79 -13.18 -0.72
N VAL A 82 2.35 -11.95 -0.51
CA VAL A 82 1.03 -11.47 -0.92
C VAL A 82 1.13 -10.00 -1.33
N THR A 83 0.34 -9.59 -2.30
CA THR A 83 0.06 -8.18 -2.56
C THR A 83 -1.24 -7.81 -1.85
N LEU A 84 -1.18 -6.87 -0.92
CA LEU A 84 -2.35 -6.29 -0.27
C LEU A 84 -2.72 -4.99 -0.98
N LYS A 85 -3.99 -4.84 -1.35
CA LYS A 85 -4.54 -3.62 -1.93
C LYS A 85 -5.61 -3.06 -1.01
N ALA A 86 -5.58 -1.76 -0.76
CA ALA A 86 -6.59 -1.09 0.03
C ALA A 86 -7.00 0.24 -0.61
N PRO A 87 -8.28 0.43 -0.97
CA PRO A 87 -8.74 1.67 -1.57
C PRO A 87 -8.81 2.80 -0.54
N VAL A 88 -8.52 4.02 -1.02
CA VAL A 88 -8.58 5.29 -0.29
C VAL A 88 -9.35 6.30 -1.15
N PRO A 89 -10.42 6.93 -0.64
CA PRO A 89 -11.15 7.97 -1.38
C PRO A 89 -10.24 9.16 -1.74
N LYS A 90 -10.22 9.58 -3.01
CA LYS A 90 -9.40 10.72 -3.45
C LYS A 90 -9.87 12.07 -2.89
N ALA A 91 -11.17 12.19 -2.58
CA ALA A 91 -11.76 13.40 -2.01
C ALA A 91 -11.26 13.73 -0.59
N ALA A 92 -10.90 12.72 0.19
CA ALA A 92 -10.36 12.86 1.54
C ALA A 92 -9.30 11.79 1.78
N PRO A 93 -8.10 11.93 1.17
CA PRO A 93 -7.13 10.85 1.10
C PRO A 93 -6.41 10.67 2.43
N ALA A 94 -6.87 9.69 3.21
CA ALA A 94 -6.28 9.35 4.50
C ALA A 94 -6.33 7.85 4.79
N ALA A 95 -5.37 7.37 5.57
CA ALA A 95 -5.26 5.98 6.01
C ALA A 95 -4.63 5.90 7.41
N PRO A 96 -4.79 4.78 8.15
CA PRO A 96 -4.00 4.52 9.36
C PRO A 96 -2.52 4.35 9.01
N SER A 97 -1.64 4.91 9.85
CA SER A 97 -0.21 4.64 9.78
C SER A 97 0.10 3.21 10.23
N LEU A 98 1.06 2.60 9.56
CA LEU A 98 1.54 1.23 9.77
C LEU A 98 2.94 1.22 10.39
N VAL A 99 3.48 2.38 10.78
CA VAL A 99 4.81 2.55 11.39
C VAL A 99 4.96 1.71 12.66
N ALA A 100 3.91 1.63 13.48
CA ALA A 100 3.91 0.81 14.69
C ALA A 100 4.02 -0.70 14.40
N GLN A 101 3.56 -1.14 13.22
CA GLN A 101 3.62 -2.52 12.77
C GLN A 101 4.91 -2.81 11.99
N PHE A 102 5.40 -1.85 11.21
CA PHE A 102 6.58 -1.94 10.37
C PHE A 102 7.36 -0.63 10.43
N GLY A 103 8.53 -0.63 11.09
CA GLY A 103 9.34 0.59 11.20
C GLY A 103 9.75 1.17 9.84
N ILE A 104 9.88 0.34 8.80
CA ILE A 104 10.18 0.79 7.44
C ILE A 104 9.04 1.61 6.81
N ALA A 105 7.80 1.48 7.31
CA ALA A 105 6.66 2.22 6.80
C ALA A 105 6.79 3.74 7.00
N ASP A 106 7.70 4.22 7.87
CA ASP A 106 8.00 5.65 8.03
C ASP A 106 8.41 6.29 6.69
N TRP A 107 9.36 5.64 6.00
CA TRP A 107 9.86 6.14 4.72
C TRP A 107 8.79 6.03 3.62
N TYR A 108 8.10 4.90 3.54
CA TYR A 108 7.07 4.66 2.52
C TYR A 108 5.88 5.61 2.68
N GLU A 109 5.38 5.80 3.91
CA GLU A 109 4.23 6.68 4.16
C GLU A 109 4.57 8.14 3.87
N ARG A 110 5.81 8.57 4.15
CA ARG A 110 6.30 9.89 3.76
C ARG A 110 6.44 10.05 2.25
N GLU A 111 6.92 9.04 1.53
CA GLU A 111 6.97 9.04 0.06
C GLU A 111 5.56 9.13 -0.54
N ILE A 112 4.64 8.29 -0.08
CA ILE A 112 3.24 8.29 -0.52
C ILE A 112 2.58 9.65 -0.21
N PHE A 113 2.84 10.23 0.95
CA PHE A 113 2.38 11.57 1.29
C PHE A 113 2.96 12.62 0.32
N ASP A 114 4.25 12.58 0.05
CA ASP A 114 4.92 13.56 -0.80
C ASP A 114 4.46 13.48 -2.27
N MET A 115 4.22 12.27 -2.76
CA MET A 115 3.88 11.99 -4.16
C MET A 115 2.38 11.99 -4.47
N PHE A 116 1.56 11.53 -3.53
CA PHE A 116 0.11 11.35 -3.70
C PHE A 116 -0.71 12.13 -2.68
N GLY A 117 -0.14 12.76 -1.66
CA GLY A 117 -0.87 13.56 -0.68
C GLY A 117 -1.84 12.78 0.20
N ILE A 118 -1.64 11.46 0.34
CA ILE A 118 -2.40 10.63 1.27
C ILE A 118 -1.83 10.88 2.67
N ARG A 119 -2.70 11.20 3.64
CA ARG A 119 -2.29 11.46 5.03
C ARG A 119 -2.40 10.19 5.88
N PHE A 120 -1.38 9.93 6.69
CA PHE A 120 -1.32 8.76 7.57
C PHE A 120 -1.56 9.16 9.03
N HIS A 121 -2.65 8.67 9.62
CA HIS A 121 -3.01 8.93 11.01
C HIS A 121 -2.15 8.09 11.97
N GLY A 122 -1.48 8.75 12.92
CA GLY A 122 -0.59 8.09 13.88
C GLY A 122 0.87 7.99 13.42
N HIS A 123 1.22 8.55 12.26
CA HIS A 123 2.60 8.61 11.79
C HIS A 123 3.42 9.60 12.65
N PRO A 124 4.65 9.24 13.11
CA PRO A 124 5.43 10.09 14.02
C PRO A 124 6.00 11.38 13.39
N ASP A 125 6.45 11.34 12.12
CA ASP A 125 7.02 12.49 11.40
C ASP A 125 6.53 12.57 9.94
N LEU A 126 5.24 12.86 9.73
CA LEU A 126 4.68 12.89 8.37
C LEU A 126 4.99 14.22 7.68
N ARG A 127 6.13 14.27 6.98
CA ARG A 127 6.57 15.41 6.17
C ARG A 127 7.16 14.94 4.83
N ARG A 128 7.24 15.87 3.87
CA ARG A 128 7.85 15.65 2.55
C ARG A 128 9.26 15.06 2.68
N ILE A 129 9.70 14.31 1.68
CA ILE A 129 10.98 13.57 1.75
C ILE A 129 11.76 13.56 0.43
N LEU A 130 11.08 13.60 -0.71
CA LEU A 130 11.69 13.61 -2.05
C LEU A 130 11.66 15.00 -2.68
N LEU A 131 10.55 15.73 -2.49
CA LEU A 131 10.34 17.02 -3.15
C LEU A 131 10.96 18.18 -2.38
N PRO A 132 11.39 19.24 -3.08
CA PRO A 132 11.76 20.51 -2.46
C PRO A 132 10.66 21.06 -1.55
N GLU A 133 11.06 21.82 -0.53
CA GLU A 133 10.13 22.40 0.46
C GLU A 133 9.13 23.39 -0.15
N ASP A 134 9.51 24.06 -1.24
CA ASP A 134 8.69 25.00 -1.99
C ASP A 134 7.79 24.33 -3.04
N TRP A 135 7.83 22.99 -3.15
CA TRP A 135 7.03 22.26 -4.12
C TRP A 135 5.54 22.32 -3.80
N THR A 136 4.74 22.69 -4.80
CA THR A 136 3.27 22.74 -4.71
C THR A 136 2.64 21.54 -5.44
N GLY A 137 1.77 20.81 -4.75
CA GLY A 137 1.05 19.66 -5.32
C GLY A 137 1.74 18.31 -5.10
N TYR A 138 1.31 17.31 -5.90
CA TYR A 138 1.56 15.88 -5.72
C TYR A 138 1.79 15.19 -7.09
N PRO A 139 3.05 15.05 -7.54
CA PRO A 139 3.38 14.73 -8.93
C PRO A 139 2.88 13.39 -9.48
N LEU A 140 2.64 12.38 -8.62
CA LEU A 140 2.19 11.07 -9.08
C LEU A 140 0.66 10.95 -9.18
N ARG A 141 -0.07 12.03 -8.90
CA ARG A 141 -1.52 12.09 -9.18
C ARG A 141 -1.76 12.34 -10.67
N LYS A 142 -2.80 11.72 -11.23
CA LYS A 142 -3.15 11.84 -12.66
C LYS A 142 -3.68 13.21 -13.06
N ASP A 143 -4.22 13.96 -12.10
CA ASP A 143 -4.73 15.32 -12.24
C ASP A 143 -3.66 16.39 -11.94
N TYR A 144 -2.42 15.99 -11.65
CA TYR A 144 -1.33 16.94 -11.43
C TYR A 144 -0.93 17.62 -12.75
N THR A 145 -0.77 18.94 -12.70
CA THR A 145 -0.32 19.77 -13.83
C THR A 145 0.80 20.69 -13.35
N ASP A 146 1.81 20.87 -14.20
CA ASP A 146 2.97 21.72 -13.96
C ASP A 146 3.50 22.16 -15.33
N ASP A 147 3.91 23.43 -15.45
CA ASP A 147 4.36 24.03 -16.69
C ASP A 147 5.59 23.31 -17.29
N LYS A 148 6.34 22.58 -16.46
CA LYS A 148 7.53 21.81 -16.84
C LYS A 148 7.21 20.37 -17.27
N LEU A 149 5.97 19.91 -17.12
CA LEU A 149 5.61 18.56 -17.54
C LEU A 149 5.58 18.48 -19.07
N LEU A 150 6.34 17.51 -19.59
CA LEU A 150 6.23 17.13 -20.99
C LEU A 150 4.81 16.65 -21.27
N LYS A 151 4.10 17.39 -22.11
CA LYS A 151 2.76 16.99 -22.56
C LYS A 151 2.86 15.70 -23.36
N ARG A 152 1.98 14.74 -23.06
CA ARG A 152 1.88 13.53 -23.88
C ARG A 152 1.50 13.94 -25.30
N PRO A 153 2.19 13.41 -26.34
CA PRO A 153 1.77 13.65 -27.72
C PRO A 153 0.32 13.18 -27.91
N GLY A 154 -0.56 14.09 -28.35
CA GLY A 154 -1.98 13.79 -28.61
C GLY A 154 -2.96 13.99 -27.45
N ALA A 155 -2.56 14.66 -26.37
CA ALA A 155 -3.44 15.16 -25.31
C ALA A 155 -3.83 16.63 -25.53
#